data_AF-A0A958FIH2-F1
#
_entry.id   AF-A0A958FIH2-F1
#
_cell.length_a   1.000
_cell.length_b   1.000
_cell.length_c   1.000
_cell.angle_alpha   90.00
_cell.angle_beta   90.00
_cell.angle_gamma   90.00
#
_symmetry.space_group_name_H-M   'P 1'
#
loop_
_entity.id
_entity.type
_entity.pdbx_description
1 polymer ?
#
loop_
_entity_poly.entity_id
_entity_poly.type
_entity_poly.pdbx_seq_one_letter_code
_entity_poly.pdbx_strand_id
1 'polypeptide(L)'
;SVSYRDGALFLSNSQRYFELDPPQTLIFKPELPRDHFIWNDVPYYGELLIHFREDRVMIVNELPVETYLNGVLPFEIPTNQSEYQEAVLAQAIAARSYALYRLENPVNELYDAWADERDQIYKGDLQKTPLAERAISNTRGIVLVNQGSPAIAQYHSTCGGVLEAYIGSDPGGIAYDMTDNEYNCKVSPYYRWVEFRKVETVLWNLSREFE
;
A
#
# COMPACT_ATOMS: atom_id res chain seq x y z
N SER A 1 20.74 -4.48 9.55
CA SER A 1 20.02 -3.78 8.48
C SER A 1 20.21 -4.52 7.17
N VAL A 2 19.33 -4.27 6.20
CA VAL A 2 19.40 -4.79 4.84
C VAL A 2 19.52 -3.58 3.90
N SER A 3 20.47 -3.62 2.95
CA SER A 3 20.57 -2.59 1.90
C SER A 3 21.09 -3.19 0.60
N TYR A 4 20.82 -2.57 -0.55
CA TYR A 4 21.31 -3.00 -1.86
C TYR A 4 22.09 -1.88 -2.53
N ARG A 5 23.34 -2.15 -2.94
CA ARG A 5 24.25 -1.16 -3.54
C ARG A 5 25.16 -1.86 -4.54
N ASP A 6 25.42 -1.23 -5.68
CA ASP A 6 26.35 -1.74 -6.72
C ASP A 6 26.12 -3.21 -7.11
N GLY A 7 24.85 -3.64 -7.22
CA GLY A 7 24.52 -5.01 -7.60
C GLY A 7 24.52 -6.03 -6.46
N ALA A 8 24.94 -5.64 -5.24
CA ALA A 8 25.11 -6.54 -4.10
C ALA A 8 24.14 -6.25 -2.95
N LEU A 9 23.64 -7.32 -2.30
CA LEU A 9 22.84 -7.25 -1.09
C LEU A 9 23.75 -7.25 0.15
N PHE A 10 23.60 -6.25 1.00
CA PHE A 10 24.31 -6.11 2.26
C PHE A 10 23.38 -6.43 3.43
N LEU A 11 23.65 -7.55 4.10
CA LEU A 11 23.00 -7.94 5.35
C LEU A 11 23.96 -7.64 6.50
N SER A 12 23.56 -6.79 7.44
CA SER A 12 24.32 -6.57 8.67
C SER A 12 23.51 -7.02 9.88
N ASN A 13 24.03 -8.01 10.59
CA ASN A 13 24.05 -7.95 12.05
C ASN A 13 25.52 -7.76 12.45
N SER A 14 25.81 -7.51 13.72
CA SER A 14 27.10 -7.01 14.21
C SER A 14 28.41 -7.67 13.67
N GLN A 15 28.42 -8.83 12.99
CA GLN A 15 29.67 -9.46 12.49
C GLN A 15 29.62 -10.36 11.20
N ARG A 16 28.63 -10.33 10.29
CA ARG A 16 28.64 -11.28 9.13
C ARG A 16 28.33 -10.67 7.77
N TYR A 17 29.07 -11.14 6.75
CA TYR A 17 28.91 -10.88 5.32
C TYR A 17 28.42 -12.15 4.62
N PHE A 18 27.46 -12.01 3.71
CA PHE A 18 27.00 -13.10 2.84
C PHE A 18 26.99 -12.61 1.40
N GLU A 19 27.77 -13.27 0.55
CA GLU A 19 27.65 -13.18 -0.91
C GLU A 19 26.84 -14.39 -1.37
N LEU A 20 25.83 -14.16 -2.19
CA LEU A 20 24.88 -15.18 -2.61
C LEU A 20 24.85 -15.24 -4.13
N ASP A 21 25.02 -16.44 -4.66
CA ASP A 21 25.02 -16.69 -6.10
C ASP A 21 23.56 -16.87 -6.59
N PRO A 22 23.02 -15.98 -7.45
CA PRO A 22 21.66 -16.09 -7.98
C PRO A 22 21.46 -17.37 -8.82
N PRO A 23 20.23 -17.86 -9.04
CA PRO A 23 18.96 -17.33 -8.54
C PRO A 23 18.46 -18.12 -7.33
N GLN A 24 18.46 -17.48 -6.16
CA GLN A 24 17.83 -18.01 -4.94
C GLN A 24 16.90 -16.96 -4.36
N THR A 25 15.67 -17.35 -3.99
CA THR A 25 14.86 -16.52 -3.10
C THR A 25 15.36 -16.74 -1.68
N LEU A 26 15.70 -15.66 -0.98
CA LEU A 26 16.00 -15.71 0.44
C LEU A 26 14.76 -15.36 1.24
N ILE A 27 14.54 -16.08 2.33
CA ILE A 27 13.46 -15.80 3.28
C ILE A 27 14.10 -15.56 4.64
N PHE A 28 13.94 -14.33 5.15
CA PHE A 28 14.36 -13.97 6.50
C PHE A 28 13.15 -13.99 7.40
N LYS A 29 13.17 -14.90 8.38
CA LYS A 29 12.12 -15.02 9.40
C LYS A 29 12.61 -14.37 10.70
N PRO A 30 11.81 -13.49 11.32
CA PRO A 30 12.13 -12.97 12.64
C PRO A 30 12.05 -14.08 13.69
N GLU A 31 12.92 -14.05 14.72
CA GLU A 31 12.87 -15.04 15.81
C GLU A 31 11.65 -14.81 16.71
N LEU A 32 11.32 -13.55 16.97
CA LEU A 32 10.14 -13.13 17.74
C LEU A 32 9.22 -12.24 16.89
N PRO A 33 7.89 -12.24 17.14
CA PRO A 33 6.95 -11.40 16.40
C PRO A 33 7.24 -9.88 16.45
N ARG A 34 8.01 -9.43 17.44
CA ARG A 34 8.41 -8.02 17.62
C ARG A 34 9.74 -7.67 16.94
N ASP A 35 10.44 -8.65 16.41
CA ASP A 35 11.68 -8.39 15.69
C ASP A 35 11.33 -7.85 14.30
N HIS A 36 12.22 -7.03 13.77
CA HIS A 36 11.99 -6.32 12.51
C HIS A 36 13.29 -6.22 11.72
N PHE A 37 13.11 -6.07 10.40
CA PHE A 37 14.18 -5.74 9.47
C PHE A 37 14.22 -4.23 9.27
N ILE A 38 15.41 -3.67 9.05
CA ILE A 38 15.54 -2.26 8.68
C ILE A 38 15.99 -2.20 7.23
N TRP A 39 15.17 -1.57 6.39
CA TRP A 39 15.45 -1.30 4.98
C TRP A 39 15.28 0.20 4.70
N ASN A 40 16.31 0.85 4.15
CA ASN A 40 16.33 2.31 3.93
C ASN A 40 15.86 3.12 5.17
N ASP A 41 16.40 2.77 6.34
CA ASP A 41 16.07 3.38 7.65
C ASP A 41 14.62 3.21 8.11
N VAL A 42 13.83 2.40 7.41
CA VAL A 42 12.46 2.05 7.78
C VAL A 42 12.41 0.65 8.41
N PRO A 43 11.78 0.50 9.59
CA PRO A 43 11.53 -0.81 10.19
C PRO A 43 10.37 -1.55 9.50
N TYR A 44 10.52 -2.86 9.27
CA TYR A 44 9.52 -3.75 8.70
C TYR A 44 9.38 -5.02 9.56
N TYR A 45 8.18 -5.27 10.06
CA TYR A 45 7.83 -6.48 10.81
C TYR A 45 7.45 -7.63 9.87
N GLY A 46 7.36 -8.85 10.41
CA GLY A 46 7.04 -10.04 9.63
C GLY A 46 8.26 -10.60 8.91
N GLU A 47 8.03 -11.39 7.88
CA GLU A 47 9.09 -12.00 7.08
C GLU A 47 9.54 -11.07 5.94
N LEU A 48 10.82 -11.17 5.58
CA LEU A 48 11.38 -10.47 4.43
C LEU A 48 11.81 -11.50 3.39
N LEU A 49 11.20 -11.45 2.21
CA LEU A 49 11.61 -12.25 1.07
C LEU A 49 12.41 -11.38 0.12
N ILE A 50 13.56 -11.89 -0.32
CA ILE A 50 14.43 -11.22 -1.28
C ILE A 50 14.58 -12.13 -2.48
N HIS A 51 14.01 -11.70 -3.61
CA HIS A 51 14.03 -12.43 -4.86
C HIS A 51 14.96 -11.72 -5.85
N PHE A 52 16.01 -12.43 -6.27
CA PHE A 52 16.98 -11.93 -7.25
C PHE A 52 16.52 -12.25 -8.67
N ARG A 53 16.53 -11.24 -9.54
CA ARG A 53 16.38 -11.41 -10.99
C ARG A 53 17.50 -10.67 -11.70
N GLU A 54 18.40 -11.37 -12.36
CA GLU A 54 19.49 -10.82 -13.18
C GLU A 54 20.13 -9.53 -12.61
N ASP A 55 19.62 -8.36 -12.98
CA ASP A 55 20.12 -7.02 -12.64
C ASP A 55 19.34 -6.29 -11.53
N ARG A 56 18.34 -6.93 -10.93
CA ARG A 56 17.42 -6.35 -9.94
C ARG A 56 17.10 -7.26 -8.79
N VAL A 57 16.70 -6.64 -7.69
CA VAL A 57 16.23 -7.32 -6.49
C VAL A 57 14.81 -6.88 -6.20
N MET A 58 13.94 -7.85 -5.98
CA MET A 58 12.59 -7.64 -5.47
C MET A 58 12.58 -7.96 -3.98
N ILE A 59 11.99 -7.07 -3.19
CA ILE A 59 11.83 -7.23 -1.76
C ILE A 59 10.35 -7.30 -1.48
N VAL A 60 9.93 -8.39 -0.86
CA VAL A 60 8.54 -8.63 -0.45
C VAL A 60 8.52 -8.72 1.07
N ASN A 61 7.62 -7.96 1.69
CA ASN A 61 7.40 -8.04 3.12
C ASN A 61 6.11 -8.82 3.37
N GLU A 62 6.24 -10.01 3.95
CA GLU A 62 5.12 -10.88 4.28
C GLU A 62 4.76 -10.73 5.76
N LEU A 63 3.51 -10.37 6.06
CA LEU A 63 3.06 -10.06 7.40
C LEU A 63 1.54 -10.22 7.55
N PRO A 64 1.03 -10.43 8.78
CA PRO A 64 -0.41 -10.48 9.01
C PRO A 64 -1.10 -9.17 8.61
N VAL A 65 -2.30 -9.25 8.02
CA VAL A 65 -3.06 -8.08 7.53
C VAL A 65 -3.20 -6.97 8.59
N GLU A 66 -3.51 -7.32 9.84
CA GLU A 66 -3.62 -6.31 10.92
C GLU A 66 -2.29 -5.59 11.21
N THR A 67 -1.16 -6.24 10.96
CA THR A 67 0.17 -5.62 11.09
C THR A 67 0.47 -4.73 9.89
N TYR A 68 0.13 -5.19 8.68
CA TYR A 68 0.22 -4.43 7.44
C TYR A 68 -0.55 -3.11 7.51
N LEU A 69 -1.77 -3.12 8.08
CA LEU A 69 -2.58 -1.91 8.22
C LEU A 69 -1.91 -0.81 9.08
N ASN A 70 -1.02 -1.15 10.01
CA ASN A 70 -0.28 -0.14 10.78
C ASN A 70 0.64 0.69 9.87
N GLY A 71 1.17 0.08 8.80
CA GLY A 71 2.02 0.75 7.82
C GLY A 71 1.28 1.38 6.65
N VAL A 72 -0.03 1.14 6.53
CA VAL A 72 -0.90 1.74 5.52
C VAL A 72 -1.64 2.94 6.07
N LEU A 73 -2.35 2.75 7.19
CA LEU A 73 -3.38 3.68 7.63
C LEU A 73 -2.85 5.11 7.90
N PRO A 74 -1.67 5.32 8.51
CA PRO A 74 -1.13 6.66 8.73
C PRO A 74 -0.72 7.41 7.45
N PHE A 75 -0.53 6.69 6.35
CA PHE A 75 -0.05 7.26 5.08
C PHE A 75 -1.16 7.51 4.07
N GLU A 76 -2.32 6.87 4.25
CA GLU A 76 -3.49 7.03 3.37
C GLU A 76 -4.47 8.09 3.84
N ILE A 77 -4.57 8.30 5.16
CA ILE A 77 -5.51 9.27 5.74
C ILE A 77 -4.85 10.03 6.91
N PRO A 78 -5.20 11.30 7.16
CA PRO A 78 -4.71 12.00 8.34
C PRO A 78 -5.15 11.31 9.64
N THR A 79 -4.18 10.76 10.38
CA THR A 79 -4.42 10.06 11.66
C THR A 79 -3.89 10.84 12.88
N ASN A 80 -3.42 12.07 12.68
CA ASN A 80 -2.97 12.98 13.74
C ASN A 80 -4.06 13.95 14.24
N GLN A 81 -5.27 13.85 13.68
CA GLN A 81 -6.40 14.75 13.91
C GLN A 81 -7.62 13.95 14.37
N SER A 82 -8.07 14.21 15.60
CA SER A 82 -9.16 13.45 16.23
C SER A 82 -10.52 13.61 15.56
N GLU A 83 -10.75 14.73 14.88
CA GLU A 83 -11.95 15.01 14.11
C GLU A 83 -12.19 14.03 12.95
N TYR A 84 -11.15 13.35 12.48
CA TYR A 84 -11.26 12.32 11.44
C TYR A 84 -11.56 10.92 11.97
N GLN A 85 -11.91 10.76 13.25
CA GLN A 85 -12.07 9.43 13.88
C GLN A 85 -12.92 8.46 13.06
N GLU A 86 -14.12 8.86 12.65
CA GLU A 86 -15.02 7.99 11.88
C GLU A 86 -14.49 7.72 10.46
N ALA A 87 -13.81 8.69 9.85
CA ALA A 87 -13.16 8.50 8.55
C ALA A 87 -11.98 7.52 8.64
N VAL A 88 -11.20 7.57 9.73
CA VAL A 88 -10.09 6.62 9.95
C VAL A 88 -10.62 5.20 10.24
N LEU A 89 -11.75 5.06 10.93
CA LEU A 89 -12.43 3.76 11.09
C LEU A 89 -12.89 3.20 9.74
N ALA A 90 -13.54 4.02 8.92
CA ALA A 90 -13.96 3.64 7.57
C ALA A 90 -12.75 3.26 6.69
N GLN A 91 -11.67 4.04 6.75
CA GLN A 91 -10.43 3.76 6.03
C GLN A 91 -9.80 2.44 6.48
N ALA A 92 -9.82 2.11 7.78
CA ALA A 92 -9.29 0.84 8.26
C ALA A 92 -10.08 -0.36 7.70
N ILE A 93 -11.40 -0.26 7.63
CA ILE A 93 -12.27 -1.28 7.02
C ILE A 93 -12.00 -1.39 5.52
N ALA A 94 -11.96 -0.26 4.80
CA ALA A 94 -11.69 -0.23 3.37
C ALA A 94 -10.31 -0.84 3.04
N ALA A 95 -9.27 -0.38 3.75
CA ALA A 95 -7.91 -0.86 3.55
C ALA A 95 -7.77 -2.36 3.80
N ARG A 96 -8.41 -2.88 4.87
CA ARG A 96 -8.46 -4.31 5.18
C ARG A 96 -9.18 -5.11 4.09
N SER A 97 -10.32 -4.62 3.63
CA SER A 97 -11.12 -5.28 2.59
C SER A 97 -10.34 -5.40 1.29
N TYR A 98 -9.65 -4.32 0.91
CA TYR A 98 -8.79 -4.30 -0.26
C TYR A 98 -7.59 -5.25 -0.11
N ALA A 99 -6.92 -5.28 1.05
CA ALA A 99 -5.83 -6.22 1.31
C ALA A 99 -6.27 -7.68 1.18
N LEU A 100 -7.47 -8.02 1.65
CA LEU A 100 -8.04 -9.36 1.46
C LEU A 100 -8.40 -9.65 0.00
N TYR A 101 -8.93 -8.67 -0.74
CA TYR A 101 -9.14 -8.80 -2.18
C TYR A 101 -7.82 -9.09 -2.91
N ARG A 102 -6.72 -8.40 -2.56
CA ARG A 102 -5.38 -8.63 -3.12
C ARG A 102 -4.82 -10.01 -2.79
N LEU A 103 -5.11 -10.55 -1.61
CA LEU A 103 -4.75 -11.95 -1.26
C LEU A 103 -5.47 -12.98 -2.13
N GLU A 104 -6.72 -12.70 -2.53
CA GLU A 104 -7.46 -13.56 -3.47
C GLU A 104 -7.07 -13.31 -4.93
N ASN A 105 -6.51 -12.14 -5.24
CA ASN A 105 -6.19 -11.67 -6.59
C ASN A 105 -4.77 -11.06 -6.62
N PRO A 106 -3.72 -11.85 -6.37
CA PRO A 106 -2.36 -11.35 -6.18
C PRO A 106 -1.79 -10.72 -7.46
N VAL A 107 -0.75 -9.88 -7.35
CA VAL A 107 -0.19 -9.18 -8.52
C VAL A 107 0.51 -10.22 -9.40
N ASN A 108 1.16 -11.17 -8.75
CA ASN A 108 1.76 -12.37 -9.34
C ASN A 108 2.06 -13.37 -8.22
N GLU A 109 2.77 -14.45 -8.55
CA GLU A 109 3.09 -15.55 -7.64
C GLU A 109 4.01 -15.17 -6.45
N LEU A 110 4.66 -13.99 -6.49
CA LEU A 110 5.62 -13.56 -5.45
C LEU A 110 5.03 -12.60 -4.41
N TYR A 111 4.00 -11.82 -4.75
CA TYR A 111 3.42 -10.83 -3.84
C TYR A 111 1.98 -10.47 -4.21
N ASP A 112 1.21 -10.13 -3.18
CA ASP A 112 -0.22 -9.84 -3.29
C ASP A 112 -0.51 -8.41 -3.73
N ALA A 113 0.26 -7.42 -3.26
CA ALA A 113 0.04 -6.00 -3.48
C ALA A 113 1.36 -5.21 -3.60
N TRP A 114 1.34 -4.12 -4.35
CA TRP A 114 2.34 -3.06 -4.36
C TRP A 114 2.27 -2.23 -3.06
N ALA A 115 3.41 -1.64 -2.68
CA ALA A 115 3.52 -0.80 -1.49
C ALA A 115 3.33 0.71 -1.77
N ASP A 116 2.79 1.06 -2.94
CA ASP A 116 2.57 2.43 -3.41
C ASP A 116 1.13 2.62 -3.93
N GLU A 117 0.85 3.79 -4.52
CA GLU A 117 -0.47 4.21 -4.98
C GLU A 117 -1.15 3.27 -5.99
N ARG A 118 -0.45 2.28 -6.56
CA ARG A 118 -1.07 1.26 -7.42
C ARG A 118 -2.02 0.35 -6.64
N ASP A 119 -1.74 0.14 -5.36
CA ASP A 119 -2.58 -0.63 -4.44
C ASP A 119 -2.85 0.20 -3.18
N GLN A 120 -1.89 0.25 -2.26
CA GLN A 120 -1.93 1.06 -1.04
C GLN A 120 -0.53 1.48 -0.64
N ILE A 121 -0.38 2.73 -0.22
CA ILE A 121 0.87 3.27 0.31
C ILE A 121 1.21 2.55 1.62
N TYR A 122 2.19 1.66 1.56
CA TYR A 122 2.71 0.93 2.71
C TYR A 122 4.15 1.33 3.01
N LYS A 123 4.40 1.88 4.21
CA LYS A 123 5.74 2.34 4.61
C LYS A 123 6.26 1.66 5.86
N GLY A 124 6.00 0.37 6.01
CA GLY A 124 6.45 -0.40 7.17
C GLY A 124 5.98 0.25 8.47
N ASP A 125 6.85 0.30 9.48
CA ASP A 125 6.56 0.93 10.76
C ASP A 125 7.15 2.35 10.88
N LEU A 126 7.20 3.09 9.76
CA LEU A 126 7.76 4.45 9.72
C LEU A 126 6.97 5.44 10.59
N GLN A 127 5.66 5.26 10.73
CA GLN A 127 4.81 6.13 11.53
C GLN A 127 3.72 5.33 12.25
N LYS A 128 3.54 5.62 13.54
CA LYS A 128 2.42 5.13 14.35
C LYS A 128 1.65 6.30 14.94
N THR A 129 0.33 6.20 14.97
CA THR A 129 -0.53 7.17 15.65
C THR A 129 -1.56 6.44 16.50
N PRO A 130 -1.91 6.96 17.70
CA PRO A 130 -2.92 6.33 18.55
C PRO A 130 -4.30 6.23 17.88
N LEU A 131 -4.62 7.14 16.94
CA LEU A 131 -5.88 7.08 16.21
C LEU A 131 -5.89 5.91 15.21
N ALA A 132 -4.80 5.70 14.47
CA ALA A 132 -4.68 4.57 13.56
C ALA A 132 -4.75 3.23 14.31
N GLU A 133 -3.96 3.06 15.37
CA GLU A 133 -3.91 1.82 16.16
C GLU A 133 -5.30 1.48 16.75
N ARG A 134 -6.00 2.48 17.31
CA ARG A 134 -7.36 2.29 17.82
C ARG A 134 -8.35 1.96 16.71
N ALA A 135 -8.26 2.63 15.55
CA ALA A 135 -9.17 2.37 14.45
C ALA A 135 -9.00 0.95 13.89
N ILE A 136 -7.74 0.49 13.73
CA ILE A 136 -7.42 -0.87 13.32
C ILE A 136 -7.97 -1.88 14.33
N SER A 137 -7.68 -1.68 15.63
CA SER A 137 -8.15 -2.58 16.69
C SER A 137 -9.68 -2.62 16.82
N ASN A 138 -10.36 -1.47 16.75
CA ASN A 138 -11.82 -1.38 16.93
C ASN A 138 -12.59 -1.94 15.73
N THR A 139 -11.96 -2.01 14.56
CA THR A 139 -12.54 -2.55 13.32
C THR A 139 -11.98 -3.93 12.96
N ARG A 140 -11.27 -4.57 13.88
CA ARG A 140 -10.60 -5.85 13.63
C ARG A 140 -11.57 -6.88 13.09
N GLY A 141 -11.23 -7.44 11.92
CA GLY A 141 -12.06 -8.43 11.23
C GLY A 141 -13.34 -7.91 10.57
N ILE A 142 -13.61 -6.60 10.63
CA ILE A 142 -14.71 -5.97 9.89
C ILE A 142 -14.22 -5.66 8.47
N VAL A 143 -14.96 -6.16 7.49
CA VAL A 143 -14.64 -6.05 6.06
C VAL A 143 -15.90 -5.81 5.25
N LEU A 144 -15.73 -5.15 4.10
CA LEU A 144 -16.75 -5.02 3.08
C LEU A 144 -16.73 -6.28 2.20
N VAL A 145 -17.92 -6.81 1.94
CA VAL A 145 -18.10 -8.02 1.12
C VAL A 145 -19.12 -7.70 0.03
N ASN A 146 -18.81 -8.08 -1.20
CA ASN A 146 -19.74 -8.05 -2.32
C ASN A 146 -19.83 -9.45 -2.95
N GLN A 147 -21.04 -9.93 -3.18
CA GLN A 147 -21.31 -11.26 -3.77
C GLN A 147 -20.55 -12.43 -3.10
N GLY A 148 -20.24 -12.31 -1.80
CA GLY A 148 -19.52 -13.34 -1.04
C GLY A 148 -17.98 -13.24 -1.11
N SER A 149 -17.43 -12.30 -1.88
CA SER A 149 -15.99 -12.00 -1.93
C SER A 149 -15.67 -10.68 -1.23
N PRO A 150 -14.44 -10.50 -0.69
CA PRO A 150 -13.98 -9.18 -0.24
C PRO A 150 -14.20 -8.12 -1.32
N ALA A 151 -14.77 -6.98 -0.94
CA ALA A 151 -15.02 -5.90 -1.89
C ALA A 151 -13.72 -5.24 -2.35
N ILE A 152 -13.68 -4.80 -3.61
CA ILE A 152 -12.61 -3.96 -4.17
C ILE A 152 -12.81 -2.54 -3.63
N ALA A 153 -12.44 -2.34 -2.37
CA ALA A 153 -12.64 -1.09 -1.64
C ALA A 153 -11.56 -0.05 -2.01
N GLN A 154 -11.57 0.40 -3.27
CA GLN A 154 -10.73 1.50 -3.73
C GLN A 154 -11.13 2.80 -3.04
N TYR A 155 -10.14 3.65 -2.79
CA TYR A 155 -10.30 4.97 -2.21
C TYR A 155 -9.32 5.94 -2.86
N HIS A 156 -9.59 7.24 -2.72
CA HIS A 156 -8.75 8.30 -3.26
C HIS A 156 -8.88 9.54 -2.38
N SER A 157 -7.94 10.49 -2.50
CA SER A 157 -7.88 11.66 -1.62
C SER A 157 -9.05 12.62 -1.80
N THR A 158 -9.40 13.00 -3.03
CA THR A 158 -10.44 14.00 -3.30
C THR A 158 -11.05 13.77 -4.69
N CYS A 159 -12.37 13.67 -4.76
CA CYS A 159 -13.10 13.48 -6.01
C CYS A 159 -13.34 14.80 -6.76
N GLY A 160 -13.64 14.73 -8.06
CA GLY A 160 -14.07 15.87 -8.87
C GLY A 160 -15.51 16.34 -8.62
N GLY A 161 -16.24 15.69 -7.69
CA GLY A 161 -17.64 15.93 -7.35
C GLY A 161 -18.55 14.73 -7.60
N VAL A 162 -18.07 13.76 -8.36
CA VAL A 162 -18.68 12.44 -8.55
C VAL A 162 -17.62 11.37 -8.39
N LEU A 163 -18.02 10.18 -7.95
CA LEU A 163 -17.14 9.02 -7.88
C LEU A 163 -17.03 8.35 -9.25
N GLU A 164 -15.87 7.76 -9.53
CA GLU A 164 -15.69 6.90 -10.69
C GLU A 164 -16.25 5.50 -10.36
N ALA A 165 -17.06 4.95 -11.26
CA ALA A 165 -17.59 3.61 -11.11
C ALA A 165 -16.55 2.58 -11.58
N TYR A 166 -16.43 1.47 -10.86
CA TYR A 166 -15.63 0.34 -11.31
C TYR A 166 -16.33 -0.38 -12.49
N ILE A 167 -15.71 -0.44 -13.67
CA ILE A 167 -16.31 -1.05 -14.88
C ILE A 167 -15.63 -2.40 -15.21
N GLY A 168 -15.69 -3.33 -14.27
CA GLY A 168 -15.16 -4.69 -14.46
C GLY A 168 -16.12 -5.78 -14.01
N SER A 169 -15.68 -7.04 -14.12
CA SER A 169 -16.48 -8.22 -13.80
C SER A 169 -16.08 -8.91 -12.49
N ASP A 170 -15.18 -8.30 -11.71
CA ASP A 170 -14.76 -8.88 -10.44
C ASP A 170 -15.96 -8.97 -9.47
N PRO A 171 -16.17 -10.12 -8.78
CA PRO A 171 -17.24 -10.27 -7.80
C PRO A 171 -17.19 -9.24 -6.66
N GLY A 172 -15.98 -8.80 -6.31
CA GLY A 172 -15.74 -7.75 -5.32
C GLY A 172 -16.03 -6.32 -5.83
N GLY A 173 -16.16 -6.13 -7.15
CA GLY A 173 -16.31 -4.83 -7.78
C GLY A 173 -17.72 -4.25 -7.60
N ILE A 174 -17.81 -2.93 -7.39
CA ILE A 174 -19.08 -2.21 -7.30
C ILE A 174 -19.31 -1.47 -8.62
N ALA A 175 -20.15 -2.06 -9.47
CA ALA A 175 -20.30 -1.65 -10.87
C ALA A 175 -21.00 -0.30 -11.09
N TYR A 176 -21.66 0.24 -10.06
CA TYR A 176 -22.47 1.44 -10.16
C TYR A 176 -22.30 2.28 -8.90
N ASP A 177 -21.43 3.29 -8.97
CA ASP A 177 -21.37 4.36 -7.98
C ASP A 177 -21.55 5.70 -8.71
N MET A 178 -22.74 6.27 -8.58
CA MET A 178 -23.07 7.63 -9.07
C MET A 178 -23.36 8.56 -7.89
N THR A 179 -22.74 8.30 -6.73
CA THR A 179 -22.96 9.13 -5.56
C THR A 179 -22.44 10.54 -5.84
N ASP A 180 -23.36 11.51 -5.86
CA ASP A 180 -23.00 12.92 -5.84
C ASP A 180 -22.27 13.19 -4.54
N ASN A 181 -20.99 13.53 -4.67
CA ASN A 181 -20.09 13.75 -3.56
C ASN A 181 -19.49 15.16 -3.63
N GLU A 182 -20.11 16.07 -4.40
CA GLU A 182 -19.64 17.45 -4.57
C GLU A 182 -19.49 18.13 -3.21
N TYR A 183 -20.48 18.00 -2.33
CA TYR A 183 -20.47 18.63 -1.01
C TYR A 183 -19.23 18.24 -0.18
N ASN A 184 -18.87 16.95 -0.15
CA ASN A 184 -17.77 16.46 0.67
C ASN A 184 -16.40 16.72 0.04
N CYS A 185 -16.29 16.62 -1.29
CA CYS A 185 -15.00 16.82 -1.96
C CYS A 185 -14.66 18.31 -2.11
N LYS A 186 -15.64 19.20 -2.27
CA LYS A 186 -15.42 20.62 -2.55
C LYS A 186 -14.75 21.40 -1.43
N VAL A 187 -14.85 20.91 -0.20
CA VAL A 187 -14.16 21.52 0.96
C VAL A 187 -12.68 21.12 1.03
N SER A 188 -12.24 20.12 0.27
CA SER A 188 -10.83 19.73 0.21
C SER A 188 -9.98 20.83 -0.43
N PRO A 189 -8.79 21.14 0.14
CA PRO A 189 -7.85 22.06 -0.49
C PRO A 189 -7.33 21.55 -1.85
N TYR A 190 -7.49 20.25 -2.12
CA TYR A 190 -7.06 19.60 -3.36
C TYR A 190 -8.17 19.50 -4.41
N TYR A 191 -9.39 19.99 -4.12
CA TYR A 191 -10.53 19.89 -5.03
C TYR A 191 -10.32 20.62 -6.37
N ARG A 192 -9.64 21.77 -6.33
CA ARG A 192 -9.31 22.55 -7.52
C ARG A 192 -7.84 22.92 -7.48
N TRP A 193 -7.14 22.59 -8.56
CA TRP A 193 -5.74 22.92 -8.74
C TRP A 193 -5.50 23.41 -10.18
N VAL A 194 -4.40 24.13 -10.37
CA VAL A 194 -3.95 24.62 -11.68
C VAL A 194 -2.46 24.36 -11.79
N GLU A 195 -2.04 23.80 -12.92
CA GLU A 195 -0.66 23.48 -13.20
C GLU A 195 -0.25 24.04 -14.56
N PHE A 196 0.90 24.71 -14.61
CA PHE A 196 1.48 25.21 -15.86
C PHE A 196 2.61 24.29 -16.31
N ARG A 197 2.54 23.88 -17.58
CA ARG A 197 3.56 23.06 -18.25
C ARG A 197 3.93 23.65 -19.60
N LYS A 198 5.19 23.45 -20.00
CA LYS A 198 5.66 23.79 -21.34
C LYS A 198 5.01 22.86 -22.36
N VAL A 199 4.59 23.42 -23.50
CA VAL A 199 3.94 22.64 -24.57
C VAL A 199 4.87 21.51 -25.04
N GLU A 200 6.16 21.79 -25.16
CA GLU A 200 7.15 20.80 -25.59
C GLU A 200 7.23 19.62 -24.60
N THR A 201 7.10 19.88 -23.30
CA THR A 201 7.07 18.83 -22.27
C THR A 201 5.82 17.97 -22.38
N VAL A 202 4.66 18.59 -22.60
CA VAL A 202 3.39 17.87 -22.76
C VAL A 202 3.44 16.97 -24.00
N LEU A 203 3.89 17.51 -25.13
CA LEU A 203 4.03 16.75 -26.38
C LEU A 203 5.04 15.62 -26.24
N TRP A 204 6.18 15.88 -25.59
CA TRP A 204 7.18 14.83 -25.35
C TRP A 204 6.62 13.70 -24.49
N ASN A 205 5.92 14.00 -23.39
CA ASN A 205 5.29 12.99 -22.53
C ASN A 205 4.26 12.13 -23.31
N LEU A 206 3.35 12.77 -24.06
CA LEU A 206 2.31 12.07 -24.81
C LEU A 206 2.87 11.23 -25.97
N SER A 207 4.01 11.63 -26.54
CA SER A 207 4.65 10.86 -27.62
C SER A 207 5.25 9.52 -27.16
N ARG A 208 5.57 9.40 -25.86
CA ARG A 208 6.17 8.19 -25.27
C ARG A 208 5.16 7.16 -24.76
N GLU A 209 3.88 7.50 -24.66
CA GLU A 209 2.85 6.52 -24.27
C GLU A 209 2.50 5.53 -25.40
N PHE A 210 3.10 5.68 -26.59
CA PHE A 210 2.84 4.85 -27.78
C PHE A 210 4.06 4.07 -28.30
N GLU A 211 5.18 4.04 -27.57
CA GLU A 211 6.34 3.18 -27.82
C GLU A 211 6.47 2.09 -26.77
#